data_AF-A0A7J2ID93-F1
#
_entry.id   AF-A0A7J2ID93-F1
#
_cell.length_a   1.000
_cell.length_b   1.000
_cell.length_c   1.000
_cell.angle_alpha   90.00
_cell.angle_beta   90.00
_cell.angle_gamma   90.00
#
_symmetry.space_group_name_H-M   'P 1'
#
loop_
_entity.id
_entity.type
_entity.pdbx_description
1 polymer ?
#
loop_
_entity_poly.entity_id
_entity_poly.type
_entity_poly.pdbx_seq_one_letter_code
_entity_poly.pdbx_strand_id
1 'polypeptide(L)' 'MTSVNVDSEKARLERRALLDLAAEVDEDMSARGGRCLLCCGHGAVSILSGDGMETYGRVERYTPR' A
#
# COMPACT_ATOMS: atom_id res chain seq x y z
N MET A 1 -23.69 1.09 -5.58
CA MET A 1 -22.41 1.69 -5.18
C MET A 1 -21.75 2.22 -6.44
N THR A 2 -21.69 3.53 -6.62
CA THR A 2 -21.07 4.14 -7.81
C THR A 2 -19.57 4.21 -7.59
N SER A 3 -18.82 3.42 -8.35
CA SER A 3 -17.35 3.46 -8.38
C SER A 3 -16.90 4.83 -8.87
N VAL A 4 -15.89 5.43 -8.22
CA VAL A 4 -15.20 6.62 -8.74
C VAL A 4 -14.14 6.27 -9.80
N ASN A 5 -13.89 4.97 -10.00
CA ASN A 5 -12.98 4.52 -11.05
C ASN A 5 -13.68 4.65 -12.41
N VAL A 6 -13.05 5.39 -13.32
CA VAL A 6 -13.52 5.58 -14.70
C VAL A 6 -13.63 4.23 -15.44
N ASP A 7 -12.63 3.37 -15.25
CA ASP A 7 -12.61 1.98 -15.71
C ASP A 7 -12.24 1.08 -14.52
N SER A 8 -13.19 0.29 -14.05
CA SER A 8 -13.00 -0.53 -12.84
C SER A 8 -12.17 -1.78 -13.10
N GLU A 9 -12.20 -2.35 -14.31
CA GLU A 9 -11.36 -3.50 -14.64
C GLU A 9 -9.91 -3.08 -14.81
N LYS A 10 -9.67 -1.97 -15.51
CA LYS A 10 -8.32 -1.41 -15.63
C LYS A 10 -7.74 -1.04 -14.27
N ALA A 11 -8.52 -0.38 -13.41
CA ALA A 11 -8.09 -0.05 -12.05
C ALA A 11 -7.75 -1.29 -11.20
N ARG A 12 -8.46 -2.40 -11.40
CA ARG A 12 -8.16 -3.68 -10.72
C ARG A 12 -6.83 -4.27 -11.19
N LEU A 13 -6.58 -4.26 -12.50
CA LEU A 13 -5.33 -4.76 -13.09
C LEU A 13 -4.14 -3.90 -12.68
N GLU A 14 -4.27 -2.57 -12.75
CA GLU A 14 -3.22 -1.63 -12.34
C GLU A 14 -2.89 -1.77 -10.85
N ARG A 15 -3.91 -1.90 -9.98
CA ARG A 15 -3.70 -2.14 -8.55
C ARG A 15 -2.91 -3.43 -8.30
N ARG A 16 -3.24 -4.50 -9.04
CA ARG A 16 -2.51 -5.77 -8.91
C ARG A 16 -1.04 -5.60 -9.31
N ALA A 17 -0.79 -4.97 -10.45
CA ALA A 17 0.57 -4.72 -10.93
C ALA A 17 1.40 -3.88 -9.94
N LEU A 18 0.78 -2.86 -9.31
CA LEU A 18 1.44 -2.06 -8.28
C LEU A 18 1.81 -2.88 -7.03
N LEU A 19 0.94 -3.81 -6.61
CA LEU A 19 1.23 -4.69 -5.48
C LEU A 19 2.32 -5.71 -5.80
N ASP A 20 2.34 -6.25 -7.02
CA ASP A 20 3.40 -7.15 -7.47
C ASP A 20 4.77 -6.41 -7.49
N LEU A 21 4.83 -5.17 -8.00
CA LEU A 21 6.03 -4.32 -7.93
C LEU A 21 6.46 -4.03 -6.49
N ALA A 22 5.50 -3.75 -5.61
CA ALA A 22 5.81 -3.50 -4.20
C ALA A 22 6.39 -4.73 -3.50
N ALA A 23 5.95 -5.94 -3.88
CA ALA A 23 6.49 -7.19 -3.35
C ALA A 23 7.93 -7.41 -3.80
N GLU A 24 8.24 -7.17 -5.08
CA GLU A 24 9.62 -7.23 -5.59
C GLU A 24 10.54 -6.25 -4.84
N VAL A 25 10.08 -5.01 -4.64
CA VAL A 25 10.84 -4.01 -3.88
C VAL A 25 10.98 -4.40 -2.39
N ASP A 26 9.95 -4.97 -1.78
CA ASP A 26 10.01 -5.42 -0.38
C ASP A 26 11.03 -6.55 -0.21
N GLU A 27 11.10 -7.50 -1.15
CA GLU A 27 12.10 -8.57 -1.15
C GLU A 27 13.53 -8.01 -1.25
N ASP A 28 13.76 -7.09 -2.20
CA ASP A 28 15.06 -6.42 -2.38
C ASP A 28 15.48 -5.62 -1.15
N MET A 29 14.53 -4.95 -0.49
CA MET A 29 14.79 -4.16 0.72
C MET A 29 14.98 -5.04 1.94
N SER A 30 14.25 -6.15 2.04
CA SER A 30 14.37 -7.13 3.12
C SER A 30 15.78 -7.74 3.16
N ALA A 31 16.38 -8.01 2.00
CA ALA A 31 17.79 -8.43 1.90
C ALA A 31 18.78 -7.41 2.51
N ARG A 32 18.37 -6.15 2.69
CA ARG A 32 19.14 -5.05 3.28
C ARG A 32 18.67 -4.66 4.69
N GLY A 33 17.75 -5.42 5.28
CA GLY A 33 17.16 -5.14 6.60
C GLY A 33 16.09 -4.03 6.59
N GLY A 34 15.58 -3.66 5.41
CA GLY A 34 14.50 -2.70 5.23
C GLY A 34 13.17 -3.36 4.83
N ARG A 35 12.12 -2.55 4.69
CA ARG A 35 10.81 -2.95 4.15
C ARG A 35 10.33 -1.89 3.15
N CYS A 36 9.49 -2.28 2.20
CA CYS A 36 8.83 -1.38 1.27
C CYS A 36 7.65 -0.68 1.96
N LEU A 37 7.68 0.66 2.00
CA LEU A 37 6.60 1.48 2.53
C LEU A 37 5.58 1.81 1.45
N LEU A 38 4.32 1.51 1.72
CA LEU A 38 3.17 1.80 0.87
C LEU A 38 2.52 3.11 1.33
N CYS A 39 2.76 4.18 0.57
CA CYS A 39 2.16 5.50 0.79
C CYS A 39 0.93 5.68 -0.10
N CYS A 40 -0.16 4.98 0.25
CA CYS A 40 -1.40 4.99 -0.51
C CYS A 40 -2.16 6.31 -0.37
N GLY A 41 -3.00 6.64 -1.36
CA GLY A 41 -3.83 7.86 -1.33
C GLY A 41 -4.94 7.86 -0.26
N HIS A 42 -5.25 6.70 0.31
CA HIS A 42 -6.20 6.53 1.42
C HIS A 42 -5.62 5.56 2.45
N GLY A 43 -5.87 5.84 3.72
CA GLY A 43 -5.39 5.01 4.84
C GLY A 43 -4.07 5.49 5.43
N ALA A 44 -3.51 4.69 6.32
CA ALA A 44 -2.20 4.92 6.91
C ALA A 44 -1.09 4.47 5.95
N VAL A 45 0.14 4.89 6.23
CA VAL A 45 1.33 4.27 5.62
C VAL A 45 1.36 2.80 6.04
N SER A 46 1.64 1.91 5.10
CA SER A 46 1.57 0.47 5.32
C SER A 46 2.81 -0.27 4.83
N ILE A 47 2.95 -1.54 5.24
CA ILE A 47 3.86 -2.52 4.63
C ILE A 47 3.05 -3.72 4.15
N LEU A 48 3.61 -4.48 3.20
CA LEU A 48 3.03 -5.77 2.81
C LEU A 48 3.16 -6.78 3.95
N SER A 49 2.10 -7.55 4.19
CA SER A 49 2.06 -8.56 5.25
C SER A 49 1.13 -9.70 4.80
N GLY A 50 1.72 -10.84 4.47
CA GLY A 50 1.00 -11.96 3.84
C GLY A 50 0.29 -11.53 2.55
N ASP A 51 -1.00 -11.84 2.45
CA ASP A 51 -1.86 -11.46 1.32
C ASP A 51 -2.41 -10.04 1.41
N GLY A 52 -2.00 -9.27 2.41
CA GLY A 52 -2.58 -7.97 2.74
C GLY A 52 -1.55 -6.89 3.06
N MET A 53 -2.03 -5.85 3.73
CA MET A 53 -1.25 -4.71 4.18
C MET A 53 -1.48 -4.49 5.67
N GLU A 54 -0.42 -4.17 6.40
CA GLU A 54 -0.49 -3.75 7.80
C GLU A 54 0.03 -2.32 7.95
N THR A 55 -0.45 -1.61 8.98
CA THR A 55 -0.04 -0.23 9.23
C THR A 55 1.41 -0.17 9.68
N TYR A 56 2.19 0.71 9.05
CA TYR A 56 3.56 1.01 9.45
C TYR A 56 3.57 2.08 10.54
N GLY A 57 3.95 1.69 11.75
CA GLY A 57 4.10 2.60 12.89
C GLY A 57 2.78 2.98 13.56
N ARG A 58 2.80 4.08 14.32
CA ARG A 58 1.66 4.52 15.13
C ARG A 58 0.79 5.48 14.33
N VAL A 59 -0.51 5.20 14.28
CA VAL A 59 -1.52 6.11 13.73
C VAL A 59 -2.14 6.90 14.86
N GLU A 60 -2.22 8.21 14.67
CA GLU A 60 -2.80 9.13 15.63
C GLU A 60 -3.85 10.01 14.94
N ARG A 61 -4.83 10.45 15.72
CA ARG A 61 -5.80 11.43 15.24
C ARG A 61 -5.17 12.81 15.29
N TYR A 62 -5.19 13.52 14.17
CA TYR A 62 -4.76 14.91 14.13
C TYR A 62 -5.65 15.76 15.06
N THR A 63 -5.01 16.45 16.01
CA THR A 63 -5.62 17.42 16.91
C THR A 63 -5.06 18.81 16.59
N PRO A 64 -5.80 19.65 15.84
CA PRO A 64 -5.37 21.02 15.60
C PRO A 64 -5.30 21.78 16.92
N ARG A 65 -4.27 22.63 17.05
CA ARG A 65 -4.13 23.60 18.15
C ARG A 65 -4.67 24.95 17.73
#